data_AF-T0IZQ9-F1
#
_entry.id   AF-T0IZQ9-F1
#
_cell.length_a   1.000
_cell.length_b   1.000
_cell.length_c   1.000
_cell.angle_alpha   90.00
_cell.angle_beta   90.00
_cell.angle_gamma   90.00
#
_symmetry.space_group_name_H-M   'P 1'
#
loop_
_entity.id
_entity.type
_entity.pdbx_description
1 polymer ?
#
loop_
_entity_poly.entity_id
_entity_poly.type
_entity_poly.pdbx_seq_one_letter_code
_entity_poly.pdbx_strand_id
1 'polypeptide(L)'
;MLVDVLAGDSSSPAARGSFHFARSPQAGEEIEIDGTVVVVTRAWHRPSIYYQGAKFAILVEEPVADAQVRPEVRDHADMAV
;
A
#
# COMPACT_ATOMS: atom_id res chain seq x y z
N MET A 1 4.78 13.57 7.63
CA MET A 1 3.44 13.55 8.24
C MET A 1 3.16 12.15 8.77
N LEU A 2 2.75 12.01 10.03
CA LEU A 2 2.42 10.71 10.63
C LEU A 2 1.02 10.25 10.20
N VAL A 3 0.92 9.01 9.72
CA VAL A 3 -0.31 8.38 9.21
C VAL A 3 -0.48 7.01 9.86
N ASP A 4 -1.68 6.71 10.35
CA ASP A 4 -2.04 5.35 10.76
C ASP A 4 -2.48 4.53 9.55
N VAL A 5 -1.89 3.36 9.38
CA VAL A 5 -2.12 2.44 8.28
C VAL A 5 -2.91 1.26 8.80
N LEU A 6 -4.06 1.03 8.18
CA LEU A 6 -4.93 -0.11 8.46
C LEU A 6 -4.99 -1.01 7.22
N ALA A 7 -5.09 -2.32 7.41
CA ALA A 7 -5.17 -3.32 6.35
C ALA A 7 -6.36 -4.26 6.53
N GLY A 8 -6.86 -4.82 5.43
CA GLY A 8 -8.00 -5.73 5.42
C GLY A 8 -9.31 -5.06 5.02
N ASP A 9 -10.42 -5.75 5.30
CA ASP A 9 -11.73 -5.26 4.89
C ASP A 9 -12.16 -3.99 5.64
N SER A 10 -13.03 -3.21 5.01
CA SER A 10 -13.52 -1.95 5.60
C SER A 10 -14.42 -2.16 6.84
N SER A 11 -14.86 -3.39 7.12
CA SER A 11 -15.73 -3.71 8.26
C SER A 11 -14.96 -4.00 9.55
N SER A 12 -13.74 -4.53 9.45
CA SER A 12 -12.86 -4.83 10.57
C SER A 12 -11.39 -4.66 10.18
N PRO A 13 -10.94 -3.42 9.95
CA PRO A 13 -9.59 -3.17 9.47
C PRO A 13 -8.57 -3.41 10.60
N ALA A 14 -7.53 -4.19 10.31
CA ALA A 14 -6.44 -4.49 11.24
C ALA A 14 -5.40 -3.37 11.22
N ALA A 15 -4.88 -2.98 12.39
CA ALA A 15 -3.81 -1.99 12.47
C ALA A 15 -2.49 -2.58 11.96
N ARG A 16 -1.90 -1.97 10.92
CA ARG A 16 -0.57 -2.32 10.41
C ARG A 16 0.52 -1.50 11.09
N GLY A 17 0.22 -0.26 11.47
CA GLY A 17 1.13 0.59 12.24
C GLY A 17 0.98 2.07 11.90
N SER A 18 1.96 2.88 12.31
CA SER A 18 2.01 4.32 12.01
C SER A 18 3.30 4.67 11.29
N PHE A 19 3.20 5.37 10.17
CA PHE A 19 4.34 5.64 9.28
C PHE A 19 4.42 7.12 8.90
N HIS A 20 5.62 7.58 8.56
CA HIS A 20 5.85 8.95 8.12
C HIS A 20 5.82 9.05 6.59
N PHE A 21 4.90 9.86 6.07
CA PHE A 21 4.79 10.17 4.64
C PHE A 21 5.23 11.61 4.34
N ALA A 22 5.81 11.83 3.16
CA ALA A 22 6.18 13.17 2.68
C ALA A 22 4.95 14.05 2.37
N ARG A 23 3.87 13.44 1.90
CA ARG A 23 2.57 14.07 1.59
C ARG A 23 1.41 13.21 2.09
N SER A 24 0.19 13.73 2.07
CA SER A 24 -1.01 12.94 2.38
C SER A 24 -1.28 11.91 1.28
N PRO A 25 -1.28 10.60 1.60
CA PRO A 25 -1.67 9.58 0.63
C PRO A 25 -3.12 9.78 0.18
N GLN A 26 -3.39 9.47 -1.08
CA GLN A 26 -4.72 9.57 -1.69
C GLN A 26 -5.31 8.20 -1.98
N ALA A 27 -6.63 8.08 -2.00
CA ALA A 27 -7.27 6.86 -2.47
C ALA A 27 -6.92 6.59 -3.94
N GLY A 28 -6.61 5.34 -4.27
CA GLY A 28 -6.09 4.90 -5.56
C GLY A 28 -4.57 5.02 -5.72
N GLU A 29 -3.86 5.60 -4.75
CA GLU A 29 -2.41 5.69 -4.79
C GLU A 29 -1.75 4.35 -4.42
N GLU A 30 -0.76 3.93 -5.19
CA GLU A 30 0.15 2.84 -4.82
C GLU A 30 1.28 3.38 -3.95
N ILE A 31 1.49 2.74 -2.80
CA ILE A 31 2.53 3.13 -1.84
C ILE A 31 3.30 1.89 -1.39
N GLU A 32 4.54 2.08 -0.99
CA GLU A 32 5.37 1.03 -0.41
C GLU A 32 5.35 1.13 1.11
N ILE A 33 5.01 0.03 1.79
CA ILE A 33 5.03 -0.10 3.25
C ILE A 33 5.81 -1.36 3.60
N ASP A 34 6.92 -1.21 4.32
CA ASP A 34 7.82 -2.30 4.72
C ASP A 34 8.22 -3.22 3.55
N GLY A 35 8.53 -2.63 2.39
CA GLY A 35 8.93 -3.37 1.18
C GLY A 35 7.78 -4.04 0.42
N THR A 36 6.54 -3.84 0.84
CA THR A 36 5.34 -4.34 0.15
C THR A 36 4.60 -3.19 -0.52
N VAL A 37 4.36 -3.30 -1.82
CA VAL A 37 3.50 -2.35 -2.56
C VAL A 37 2.05 -2.66 -2.22
N VAL A 38 1.31 -1.65 -1.77
CA VAL A 38 -0.11 -1.72 -1.42
C VAL A 38 -0.87 -0.57 -2.07
N VAL A 39 -2.17 -0.76 -2.27
CA VAL A 39 -3.06 0.26 -2.83
C VAL A 39 -3.86 0.90 -1.70
N VAL A 40 -3.86 2.24 -1.64
CA VAL A 40 -4.70 2.99 -0.71
C VAL A 40 -6.14 2.93 -1.18
N THR A 41 -7.03 2.29 -0.43
CA THR A 41 -8.46 2.19 -0.78
C THR A 41 -9.27 3.33 -0.19
N ARG A 42 -8.86 3.85 0.98
CA ARG A 42 -9.48 5.02 1.62
C ARG A 42 -8.43 5.85 2.35
N ALA A 43 -8.68 7.16 2.41
CA ALA A 43 -7.86 8.11 3.16
C ALA A 43 -8.77 9.11 3.89
N TRP A 44 -8.53 9.36 5.18
CA TRP A 44 -9.36 10.28 5.97
C TRP A 44 -8.59 10.93 7.12
N HIS A 45 -9.09 12.09 7.55
CA HIS A 45 -8.63 12.77 8.75
C HIS A 45 -9.32 12.21 10.00
N ARG A 46 -8.57 12.11 11.10
CA ARG A 46 -9.13 11.77 12.41
C ARG A 46 -9.28 13.04 13.26
N PRO A 47 -10.44 13.28 13.90
CA PRO A 47 -10.60 14.42 14.78
C PRO A 47 -9.62 14.33 15.95
N SER A 48 -8.82 15.39 16.16
CA SER A 48 -7.78 15.41 17.20
C SER A 48 -8.32 15.37 18.63
N ILE A 49 -9.62 15.62 18.82
CA ILE A 49 -10.28 15.58 20.13
C ILE A 49 -10.53 14.16 20.64
N TYR A 50 -10.55 13.16 19.74
CA TYR A 50 -10.85 11.77 20.09
C TYR A 50 -9.64 10.83 19.95
N TYR A 51 -8.57 11.27 19.28
CA TYR A 51 -7.43 10.41 18.94
C TYR A 51 -6.10 11.11 19.24
N GLN A 52 -5.34 10.56 20.18
CA GLN A 52 -3.93 10.92 20.36
C GLN A 52 -3.09 10.23 19.27
N GLY A 53 -2.14 10.95 18.67
CA GLY A 53 -1.24 10.40 17.64
C GLY A 53 -1.54 10.91 16.23
N ALA A 54 -1.51 10.01 15.24
CA ALA A 54 -1.66 10.37 13.82
C ALA A 54 -3.01 11.06 13.55
N LYS A 55 -2.98 12.21 12.89
CA LYS A 55 -4.20 12.96 12.53
C LYS A 55 -4.78 12.53 11.17
N PHE A 56 -4.15 11.56 10.53
CA PHE A 56 -4.51 11.04 9.23
C PHE A 56 -4.44 9.50 9.29
N ALA A 57 -5.38 8.84 8.63
CA ALA A 57 -5.43 7.40 8.54
C ALA A 57 -5.75 6.97 7.11
N ILE A 58 -5.21 5.81 6.74
CA ILE A 58 -5.46 5.17 5.45
C ILE A 58 -5.85 3.71 5.64
N LEU A 59 -6.70 3.22 4.74
CA LEU A 59 -6.97 1.80 4.54
C LEU A 59 -6.24 1.35 3.30
N VAL A 60 -5.51 0.24 3.39
CA VAL A 60 -4.75 -0.32 2.28
C VAL A 60 -5.17 -1.77 2.02
N GLU A 61 -5.07 -2.16 0.76
CA GLU A 61 -5.20 -3.54 0.31
C GLU A 61 -3.93 -3.94 -0.44
N GLU A 62 -3.53 -5.19 -0.28
CA GLU A 62 -2.47 -5.74 -1.12
C GLU A 62 -3.03 -5.91 -2.54
N PRO A 63 -2.29 -5.52 -3.58
CA PRO A 63 -2.71 -5.81 -4.93
C PRO A 63 -2.90 -7.31 -5.04
N VAL A 64 -4.09 -7.75 -5.44
CA VAL A 64 -4.28 -9.13 -5.87
C VAL A 64 -3.30 -9.30 -7.02
N ALA A 65 -2.22 -10.03 -6.77
CA ALA A 65 -1.27 -10.35 -7.81
C ALA A 65 -2.02 -11.20 -8.83
N ASP A 66 -2.61 -10.56 -9.84
CA ASP A 66 -2.81 -11.22 -11.12
C ASP A 66 -1.43 -11.71 -11.50
N ALA A 67 -1.32 -13.04 -11.53
CA ALA A 67 -0.08 -13.78 -11.61
C ALA A 67 0.95 -13.02 -12.43
N GLN A 68 2.09 -12.69 -11.80
CA GLN A 68 3.27 -12.30 -12.54
C GLN A 68 3.55 -13.43 -13.53
N VAL A 69 3.04 -13.29 -14.76
CA VAL A 69 3.62 -13.92 -15.93
C VAL A 69 4.99 -13.28 -16.00
N ARG A 70 5.94 -13.88 -15.29
CA ARG A 70 7.35 -13.72 -15.61
C ARG A 70 7.42 -14.08 -17.10
N PRO A 71 7.75 -13.15 -18.01
CA PRO A 71 8.23 -13.60 -19.29
C PRO A 71 9.49 -14.40 -18.96
N GLU A 72 9.40 -15.73 -19.05
CA GLU A 72 10.58 -16.56 -19.11
C GLU A 72 11.40 -15.98 -20.25
N VAL A 73 12.56 -15.39 -19.91
CA VAL A 73 13.54 -14.97 -20.89
C VAL A 73 14.00 -16.26 -21.56
N ARG A 74 13.32 -16.62 -22.64
CA ARG A 74 13.69 -17.71 -23.51
C ARG A 74 14.95 -17.24 -24.20
N ASP A 75 16.09 -17.68 -23.69
CA ASP A 75 17.40 -17.48 -24.30
C ASP A 75 17.37 -18.14 -25.69
N HIS A 76 16.98 -17.37 -26.70
CA HIS A 76 17.20 -17.71 -28.09
C HIS A 76 18.63 -17.32 -28.43
N ALA A 77 19.58 -18.12 -27.93
CA ALA A 77 20.91 -18.20 -28.52
C ALA A 77 20.90 -19.39 -29.48
N ASP A 78 20.26 -19.19 -30.64
CA ASP A 78 20.49 -20.04 -31.80
C ASP A 78 20.97 -19.16 -32.95
N MET A 79 21.99 -19.67 -33.64
CA MET A 79 22.70 -19.17 -34.83
C MET A 79 23.79 -18.11 -34.65
N ALA A 80 25.06 -18.50 -34.87
CA ALA A 80 25.61 -18.53 -36.24
C ALA A 80 27.11 -18.92 -36.29
N VAL A 81 27.44 -19.69 -37.34
CA VAL A 81 28.74 -20.06 -37.94
C VAL A 81 29.43 -21.31 -37.38
#